data_AF-A0A964J7W7-F1
#
_entry.id   AF-A0A964J7W7-F1
#
_cell.length_a   1.000
_cell.length_b   1.000
_cell.length_c   1.000
_cell.angle_alpha   90.00
_cell.angle_beta   90.00
_cell.angle_gamma   90.00
#
_symmetry.space_group_name_H-M   'P 1'
#
loop_
_entity.id
_entity.type
_entity.pdbx_description
1 polymer ?
#
loop_
_entity_poly.entity_id
_entity_poly.type
_entity_poly.pdbx_seq_one_letter_code
_entity_poly.pdbx_strand_id
1 'polypeptide(L)' 'MINEIIFMNGYGLYVLLAFSFTLFSFTGLYVLTKIQYNKEKDKFVAKFGALNPEKANSAKLQRINKEILSNASSN' A
#
# COMPACT_ATOMS: atom_id res chain seq x y z
N MET A 1 -14.68 -0.19 37.80
CA MET A 1 -14.11 0.67 36.74
C MET A 1 -13.48 -0.09 35.58
N ILE A 2 -12.25 -0.63 35.65
CA ILE A 2 -11.60 -1.19 34.45
C ILE A 2 -12.37 -2.37 33.83
N ASN A 3 -12.91 -3.27 34.66
CA ASN A 3 -13.73 -4.39 34.20
C ASN A 3 -15.07 -3.92 33.62
N GLU A 4 -15.69 -2.86 34.11
CA GLU A 4 -16.94 -2.36 33.52
C GLU A 4 -16.71 -1.83 32.10
N ILE A 5 -15.57 -1.17 31.88
CA ILE A 5 -15.16 -0.66 30.56
C ILE A 5 -14.86 -1.81 29.60
N ILE A 6 -14.20 -2.88 30.06
CA ILE A 6 -13.84 -4.02 29.21
C ILE A 6 -15.03 -4.94 28.94
N PHE A 7 -15.85 -5.23 29.95
CA PHE A 7 -16.97 -6.16 29.80
C PHE A 7 -18.22 -5.47 29.23
N MET A 8 -18.35 -4.14 29.33
CA MET A 8 -19.47 -3.33 28.81
C MET A 8 -20.83 -4.01 28.97
N ASN A 9 -21.21 -4.44 30.19
CA ASN A 9 -22.46 -5.17 30.44
C ASN A 9 -22.69 -6.39 29.53
N GLY A 10 -21.63 -7.08 29.13
CA GLY A 10 -21.67 -8.24 28.22
C GLY A 10 -21.45 -7.90 26.74
N TYR A 11 -21.44 -6.61 26.37
CA TYR A 11 -21.23 -6.17 24.98
C TYR A 11 -19.76 -6.05 24.57
N GLY A 12 -18.83 -6.04 25.53
CA GLY A 12 -17.41 -5.77 25.26
C GLY A 12 -16.77 -6.74 24.27
N LEU A 13 -17.18 -8.01 24.30
CA LEU A 13 -16.69 -9.02 23.37
C LEU A 13 -17.08 -8.69 21.92
N TYR A 14 -18.32 -8.26 21.68
CA TYR A 14 -18.79 -7.90 20.34
C TYR A 14 -18.07 -6.66 19.80
N VAL A 15 -17.84 -5.67 20.66
CA VAL A 15 -17.11 -4.44 20.29
C VAL A 15 -15.66 -4.75 19.92
N LEU A 16 -14.98 -5.56 20.75
CA LEU A 16 -13.60 -5.97 20.48
C LEU A 16 -13.50 -6.82 19.21
N LEU A 17 -14.42 -7.77 19.00
CA LEU A 17 -14.44 -8.59 17.79
C LEU A 17 -14.70 -7.75 16.53
N ALA A 18 -15.65 -6.82 16.58
CA ALA A 18 -15.92 -5.91 15.45
C ALA A 18 -14.69 -5.05 15.14
N PHE A 19 -14.06 -4.47 16.16
CA PHE A 19 -12.86 -3.66 15.99
C PHE A 19 -11.68 -4.47 15.44
N SER A 20 -11.43 -5.67 15.99
CA SER A 20 -10.40 -6.58 15.50
C SER A 20 -10.65 -7.01 14.06
N PHE A 21 -11.90 -7.31 13.69
CA PHE A 21 -12.26 -7.67 12.32
C PHE A 21 -12.02 -6.51 11.34
N THR A 22 -12.38 -5.28 11.73
CA THR A 22 -12.11 -4.08 10.93
C THR A 22 -10.61 -3.85 10.74
N LEU A 23 -9.82 -3.94 11.81
CA LEU A 23 -8.36 -3.81 11.73
C LEU A 23 -7.74 -4.89 10.84
N PHE A 24 -8.20 -6.13 10.98
CA PHE A 24 -7.74 -7.24 10.15
C PHE A 24 -8.06 -7.00 8.68
N SER A 25 -9.27 -6.55 8.37
CA SER A 25 -9.71 -6.24 6.99
C SER A 25 -8.86 -5.15 6.36
N PHE A 26 -8.59 -4.05 7.09
CA PHE A 26 -7.74 -2.97 6.58
C PHE A 26 -6.28 -3.41 6.41
N THR A 27 -5.77 -4.22 7.33
CA THR A 27 -4.41 -4.76 7.23
C THR A 27 -4.28 -5.67 6.01
N GLY A 28 -5.26 -6.55 5.78
CA GLY A 28 -5.30 -7.41 4.59
C GLY A 28 -5.33 -6.59 3.31
N LEU A 29 -6.20 -5.58 3.24
CA LEU A 29 -6.27 -4.67 2.09
C LEU A 29 -4.94 -3.96 1.84
N TYR A 30 -4.33 -3.39 2.89
CA TYR A 30 -3.04 -2.71 2.79
C TYR A 30 -1.94 -3.63 2.24
N VAL A 31 -1.84 -4.85 2.76
CA VAL A 31 -0.83 -5.83 2.32
C VAL A 31 -1.04 -6.21 0.86
N LEU A 32 -2.28 -6.51 0.45
CA LEU A 32 -2.59 -6.84 -0.94
C LEU A 32 -2.25 -5.70 -1.89
N THR A 33 -2.65 -4.47 -1.55
CA THR A 33 -2.33 -3.28 -2.35
C THR A 33 -0.83 -3.03 -2.42
N LYS A 34 -0.09 -3.20 -1.31
CA LYS A 34 1.37 -3.04 -1.28
C LYS A 34 2.09 -4.06 -2.16
N ILE A 35 1.64 -5.32 -2.13
CA ILE A 35 2.18 -6.37 -3.01
C ILE A 35 1.92 -6.02 -4.47
N GLN A 36 0.70 -5.61 -4.82
CA GLN A 36 0.37 -5.23 -6.19
C GLN A 36 1.16 -4.01 -6.66
N TYR A 37 1.31 -3.01 -5.80
CA TYR A 37 2.11 -1.83 -6.07
C TYR A 37 3.56 -2.17 -6.38
N ASN A 38 4.20 -3.00 -5.54
CA ASN A 38 5.59 -3.41 -5.77
C ASN A 38 5.75 -4.18 -7.08
N LYS A 39 4.83 -5.09 -7.40
CA LYS A 39 4.85 -5.84 -8.66
C LYS A 39 4.76 -4.92 -9.88
N GLU A 40 3.84 -3.97 -9.87
CA GLU A 40 3.69 -3.01 -10.99
C GLU A 40 4.87 -2.04 -11.07
N LYS A 41 5.41 -1.61 -9.93
CA LYS A 41 6.64 -0.80 -9.87
C LYS A 41 7.81 -1.53 -10.50
N ASP A 42 8.04 -2.79 -10.14
CA ASP A 42 9.18 -3.56 -10.67
C ASP A 42 9.01 -3.84 -12.17
N LYS A 43 7.77 -4.11 -12.61
CA LYS A 43 7.43 -4.24 -14.03
C LYS A 43 7.65 -2.93 -14.79
N PHE A 44 7.34 -1.79 -14.19
CA PHE A 44 7.62 -0.47 -14.76
C PHE A 44 9.13 -0.25 -14.91
N VAL A 45 9.92 -0.51 -13.87
CA VAL A 45 11.39 -0.37 -13.90
C VAL A 45 12.00 -1.25 -14.99
N ALA A 46 11.59 -2.53 -15.10
CA ALA A 46 12.08 -3.43 -16.13
C ALA A 46 11.74 -2.94 -17.55
N LYS A 47 10.49 -2.49 -17.78
CA LYS A 47 10.06 -1.96 -19.08
C LYS A 47 10.76 -0.65 -19.44
N PHE A 48 10.96 0.23 -18.46
CA PHE A 48 11.62 1.51 -18.64
C PHE A 48 13.13 1.34 -18.88
N GLY A 49 13.77 0.39 -18.20
CA GLY A 49 15.18 0.05 -18.42
C GLY A 49 15.46 -0.58 -19.78
N ALA A 50 14.49 -1.29 -20.36
CA ALA A 50 14.59 -1.88 -21.70
C ALA A 50 14.26 -0.90 -22.85
N LEU A 51 13.97 0.38 -22.55
CA LEU A 51 13.58 1.37 -23.55
C LEU A 51 14.80 1.97 -24.27
N ASN A 52 14.66 2.21 -25.59
CA ASN A 52 15.69 2.91 -26.39
C ASN A 52 15.94 4.33 -25.82
N PRO A 53 17.17 4.88 -25.86
CA PRO A 53 17.51 6.09 -25.13
C PRO A 53 16.67 7.32 -25.51
N GLU A 54 16.28 7.47 -26.78
CA GLU A 54 15.35 8.54 -27.20
C GLU A 54 13.97 8.42 -26.55
N LYS A 55 13.46 7.19 -26.46
CA LYS A 55 12.14 6.89 -25.88
C LYS A 55 12.18 6.96 -24.35
N ALA A 56 13.31 6.60 -23.74
CA ALA A 56 13.54 6.75 -22.30
C ALA A 56 13.59 8.23 -21.91
N ASN A 57 14.19 9.09 -22.73
CA ASN A 57 14.30 10.52 -22.45
C ASN A 57 12.94 11.22 -22.57
N SER A 58 12.13 10.86 -23.58
CA SER A 58 10.76 11.37 -23.69
C SER A 58 9.84 10.84 -22.58
N ALA A 59 10.00 9.59 -22.17
CA ALA A 59 9.27 9.03 -21.04
C ALA A 59 9.68 9.67 -19.71
N LYS A 60 10.96 10.03 -19.50
CA LYS A 60 11.46 10.75 -18.31
C LYS A 60 10.91 12.18 -18.19
N LEU A 61 10.62 12.83 -19.31
CA LEU A 61 10.00 14.16 -19.36
C LEU A 61 8.53 14.15 -18.92
N GLN A 62 7.84 13.01 -19.00
CA GLN A 62 6.47 12.90 -18.49
C GLN A 62 6.46 12.95 -16.96
N ARG A 63 5.64 13.85 -16.41
CA ARG A 63 5.56 14.13 -14.97
C ARG A 63 5.29 12.87 -14.13
N ILE A 64 4.40 12.00 -14.61
CA ILE A 64 4.02 10.75 -13.95
C ILE A 64 5.23 9.81 -13.81
N ASN A 65 5.99 9.59 -14.88
CA ASN A 65 7.17 8.72 -14.84
C ASN A 65 8.27 9.31 -13.97
N LYS A 66 8.43 10.65 -13.96
CA LYS A 66 9.36 11.34 -13.07
C LYS A 66 9.04 11.11 -11.60
N GLU A 67 7.76 11.22 -11.21
CA GLU A 67 7.29 10.98 -9.84
C GLU A 67 7.47 9.51 -9.42
N ILE A 68 7.24 8.55 -10.32
CA ILE A 68 7.46 7.12 -10.05
C ILE A 68 8.94 6.82 -9.85
N LEU A 69 9.81 7.35 -10.72
CA LEU A 69 11.27 7.15 -10.67
C LEU A 69 11.90 7.81 -9.44
N SER A 70 11.45 9.00 -9.04
CA SER A 70 11.96 9.67 -7.84
C SER A 70 11.66 8.88 -6.58
N ASN A 71 10.46 8.29 -6.48
CA ASN A 71 10.09 7.42 -5.35
C ASN A 71 10.81 6.06 -5.39
N ALA A 72 11.23 5.59 -6.57
CA ALA A 72 12.02 4.37 -6.69
C ALA A 72 13.49 4.56 -6.29
N SER A 73 14.04 5.76 -6.46
CA SER A 73 15.45 6.08 -6.15
C SER A 73 15.68 6.52 -4.69
N SER A 74 14.64 6.83 -3.94
CA SER A 74 14.71 7.35 -2.56
C SER A 74 14.60 6.29 -1.47
N ASN A 75 14.69 5.00 -1.82
CA ASN A 75 14.74 3.86 -0.90
C ASN A 75 16.07 3.10 -1.07
#